data_AF-A0A9D8KWZ4-F1
#
_entry.id   AF-A0A9D8KWZ4-F1
#
_cell.length_a   1.000
_cell.length_b   1.000
_cell.length_c   1.000
_cell.angle_alpha   90.00
_cell.angle_beta   90.00
_cell.angle_gamma   90.00
#
_symmetry.space_group_name_H-M   'P 1'
#
loop_
_entity.id
_entity.type
_entity.pdbx_description
1 polymer ?
#
loop_
_entity_poly.entity_id
_entity_poly.type
_entity_poly.pdbx_seq_one_letter_code
_entity_poly.pdbx_strand_id
1 'polypeptide(L)' 'MSPKKTSFPKQDIRVLLLEGVSQTAVETFKAAGYTQIEYHTKALPDDELKARIAEAHIVGLRSRTQLTAEVLAHGKRLIA' A
#
# COMPACT_ATOMS: atom_id res chain seq x y z
N MET A 1 -11.72 3.80 30.20
CA MET A 1 -11.58 2.83 29.09
C MET A 1 -10.59 3.44 28.11
N SER A 2 -9.30 3.11 28.25
CA SER A 2 -8.23 3.76 27.48
C SER A 2 -8.25 3.23 26.05
N PRO A 3 -8.38 4.07 25.01
CA PRO A 3 -8.19 3.59 23.65
C PRO A 3 -6.72 3.22 23.51
N LYS A 4 -6.45 1.96 23.16
CA LYS A 4 -5.12 1.46 22.80
C LYS A 4 -4.54 2.39 21.72
N LYS A 5 -3.63 3.29 22.11
CA LYS A 5 -2.76 4.02 21.17
C LYS A 5 -1.86 2.97 20.53
N THR A 6 -2.25 2.46 19.36
CA THR A 6 -1.28 1.80 18.49
C THR A 6 -0.31 2.88 18.04
N SER A 7 0.94 2.81 18.51
CA SER A 7 1.99 3.82 18.35
C SER A 7 2.43 4.11 16.90
N PHE A 8 1.75 3.57 15.88
CA PHE A 8 1.93 3.98 14.50
C PHE A 8 0.80 4.96 14.12
N PRO A 9 1.12 6.22 13.85
CA PRO A 9 0.15 7.14 13.29
C PRO A 9 -0.32 6.56 11.95
N LYS A 10 -1.62 6.26 11.83
CA LYS A 10 -2.20 5.74 10.58
C LYS A 10 -1.95 6.67 9.38
N GLN A 11 -1.68 7.94 9.68
CA GLN A 11 -1.26 8.99 8.75
C GLN A 11 0.13 8.76 8.11
N ASP A 12 1.01 7.97 8.73
CA ASP A 12 2.32 7.61 8.19
C ASP A 12 2.29 6.30 7.37
N ILE A 13 1.15 5.59 7.40
CA ILE A 13 1.00 4.33 6.67
C ILE A 13 0.61 4.65 5.22
N ARG A 14 1.54 4.37 4.31
CA ARG A 14 1.33 4.46 2.86
C ARG A 14 0.70 3.18 2.33
N VAL A 15 -0.46 3.33 1.72
CA VAL A 15 -1.20 2.27 1.05
C VAL A 15 -1.06 2.46 -0.46
N LEU A 16 -0.42 1.52 -1.15
CA LEU A 16 -0.28 1.52 -2.60
C LEU A 16 -1.26 0.52 -3.21
N LEU A 17 -2.16 0.99 -4.05
CA LEU A 17 -3.18 0.20 -4.73
C LEU A 17 -2.97 0.26 -6.24
N LEU A 18 -2.82 -0.89 -6.89
CA LEU A 18 -2.49 -1.00 -8.31
C LEU A 18 -3.60 -1.69 -9.11
N GLU A 19 -3.53 -1.58 -10.44
CA GLU A 19 -4.46 -2.23 -11.39
C GLU A 19 -5.93 -1.90 -11.19
N GLY A 20 -6.18 -0.68 -10.73
CA GLY A 20 -7.52 -0.19 -10.51
C GLY A 20 -8.30 -1.05 -9.54
N VAL A 21 -7.69 -1.39 -8.40
CA VAL A 21 -8.39 -2.08 -7.30
C VAL A 21 -9.74 -1.40 -7.01
N SER A 22 -10.74 -2.12 -6.53
CA SER A 22 -12.08 -1.55 -6.33
C SER A 22 -12.03 -0.24 -5.53
N GLN A 23 -12.80 0.77 -5.94
CA GLN A 23 -12.94 2.02 -5.18
C GLN A 23 -13.38 1.76 -3.73
N THR A 24 -14.14 0.69 -3.50
CA THR A 24 -14.51 0.23 -2.15
C THR A 24 -13.29 -0.02 -1.25
N ALA A 25 -12.17 -0.50 -1.79
CA ALA A 25 -10.96 -0.69 -1.00
C ALA A 25 -10.37 0.66 -0.58
N VAL A 26 -10.30 1.63 -1.51
CA VAL A 26 -9.85 3.00 -1.22
C VAL A 26 -10.72 3.62 -0.13
N GLU A 27 -12.05 3.50 -0.25
CA GLU A 27 -12.99 4.00 0.74
C GLU A 27 -12.84 3.32 2.10
N THR A 28 -12.62 2.01 2.12
CA THR A 28 -12.37 1.25 3.36
C THR A 28 -11.09 1.74 4.05
N PHE A 29 -10.01 1.96 3.29
CA PHE A 29 -8.78 2.53 3.85
C PHE A 29 -8.99 3.97 4.34
N LYS A 30 -9.69 4.82 3.58
CA LYS A 30 -10.02 6.18 4.03
C LYS A 30 -10.85 6.15 5.32
N ALA A 31 -11.88 5.30 5.38
CA ALA A 31 -12.74 5.14 6.54
C ALA A 31 -11.99 4.57 7.77
N ALA A 32 -11.00 3.70 7.54
CA ALA A 32 -10.14 3.18 8.59
C ALA A 32 -9.14 4.23 9.13
N GLY A 33 -9.05 5.42 8.50
CA GLY A 33 -8.19 6.52 8.91
C GLY A 33 -6.82 6.54 8.25
N TYR A 34 -6.64 5.84 7.13
CA TYR A 34 -5.44 5.96 6.30
C TYR A 34 -5.55 7.18 5.40
N THR A 35 -4.58 8.09 5.49
CA THR A 35 -4.58 9.34 4.72
C THR A 35 -3.73 9.24 3.45
N GLN A 36 -2.67 8.42 3.47
CA GLN A 36 -1.75 8.24 2.34
C GLN A 36 -2.13 7.01 1.51
N ILE A 37 -3.13 7.16 0.63
CA ILE A 37 -3.57 6.10 -0.27
C ILE A 37 -3.24 6.50 -1.70
N GLU A 38 -2.30 5.78 -2.31
CA GLU A 38 -1.94 5.92 -3.71
C GLU A 38 -2.69 4.88 -4.53
N TYR A 39 -3.45 5.34 -5.51
CA TYR A 39 -4.27 4.49 -6.36
C TYR A 39 -3.86 4.66 -7.82
N HIS A 40 -3.48 3.54 -8.45
CA HIS A 40 -3.11 3.46 -9.85
C HIS A 40 -4.08 2.54 -10.59
N THR A 41 -4.63 3.03 -11.69
CA THR A 41 -5.55 2.26 -12.55
C THR A 41 -4.85 1.23 -13.42
N LYS A 42 -3.53 1.35 -13.57
CA LYS A 42 -2.67 0.44 -14.34
C LYS A 42 -1.67 -0.25 -13.43
N ALA A 43 -1.07 -1.34 -13.92
CA ALA A 43 0.12 -1.89 -13.32
C ALA A 43 1.28 -0.90 -13.52
N LEU A 44 2.10 -0.71 -12.50
CA LEU A 44 3.35 0.04 -12.62
C LEU A 44 4.46 -0.90 -13.14
N PRO A 45 5.42 -0.37 -13.91
CA PRO A 45 6.62 -1.12 -14.26
C PRO A 45 7.44 -1.43 -13.00
N ASP A 46 8.24 -2.49 -13.04
CA ASP A 46 9.05 -2.96 -11.90
C ASP A 46 9.89 -1.86 -11.26
N ASP A 47 10.47 -0.96 -12.04
CA ASP A 47 11.31 0.13 -11.54
C ASP A 47 10.53 1.12 -10.66
N GLU A 48 9.36 1.56 -11.14
CA GLU A 48 8.46 2.41 -10.34
C GLU A 48 7.88 1.65 -9.15
N LEU A 49 7.53 0.36 -9.34
CA LEU A 49 7.01 -0.47 -8.28
C LEU A 49 8.02 -0.60 -7.12
N LYS A 50 9.31 -0.82 -7.43
CA LYS A 50 10.40 -0.86 -6.45
C LYS A 50 10.53 0.46 -5.68
N ALA A 51 10.40 1.61 -6.36
CA ALA A 51 10.45 2.91 -5.70
C ALA A 51 9.26 3.13 -4.76
N ARG A 52 8.03 2.80 -5.21
CA ARG A 52 6.82 2.96 -4.40
C ARG A 52 6.76 1.99 -3.23
N ILE A 53 7.14 0.73 -3.44
CA ILE A 53 7.08 -0.31 -2.42
C ILE A 53 8.08 -0.08 -1.28
N ALA A 54 9.19 0.60 -1.55
CA ALA A 54 10.18 0.96 -0.53
C ALA A 54 9.60 1.90 0.54
N GLU A 55 8.63 2.75 0.16
CA GLU A 55 7.94 3.66 1.07
C GLU A 55 6.54 3.17 1.47
N ALA A 56 5.94 2.26 0.70
CA ALA A 56 4.67 1.65 1.01
C ALA A 56 4.78 0.71 2.21
N HIS A 57 3.76 0.76 3.07
CA HIS A 57 3.59 -0.16 4.18
C HIS A 57 2.60 -1.26 3.84
N ILE A 58 1.58 -0.91 3.05
CA ILE A 58 0.54 -1.81 2.58
C ILE A 58 0.53 -1.73 1.05
N VAL A 59 0.60 -2.88 0.38
CA VAL A 59 0.47 -2.99 -1.07
C VAL A 59 -0.78 -3.82 -1.40
N GLY A 60 -1.66 -3.29 -2.23
CA GLY A 60 -2.82 -3.96 -2.78
C GLY A 60 -2.68 -4.05 -4.29
N LEU A 61 -2.52 -5.26 -4.80
CA LEU A 61 -2.35 -5.54 -6.22
C LEU A 61 -3.37 -6.57 -6.69
N ARG A 62 -3.51 -6.72 -8.01
CA ARG A 62 -4.37 -7.71 -8.62
C ARG A 62 -3.51 -8.69 -9.43
N SER A 63 -4.16 -9.52 -10.23
CA SER A 63 -3.53 -10.65 -10.91
C SER A 63 -2.56 -10.27 -12.03
N ARG A 64 -2.50 -9.02 -12.50
CA ARG A 64 -1.54 -8.60 -13.55
C ARG A 64 -0.25 -8.00 -13.00
N THR A 65 -0.18 -7.58 -11.73
CA THR A 65 1.07 -7.14 -11.11
C THR A 65 1.75 -8.33 -10.46
N GLN A 66 2.95 -8.68 -10.93
CA GLN A 66 3.76 -9.71 -10.30
C GLN A 66 4.63 -9.10 -9.20
N LEU A 67 4.40 -9.56 -7.97
CA LEU A 67 5.27 -9.23 -6.86
C LEU A 67 6.48 -10.18 -6.90
N THR A 68 7.53 -9.76 -7.60
CA THR A 68 8.77 -10.54 -7.71
C THR A 68 9.59 -10.44 -6.44
N ALA A 69 10.52 -11.39 -6.22
CA ALA A 69 11.43 -11.38 -5.08
C ALA A 69 12.29 -10.11 -5.05
N GLU A 70 12.66 -9.57 -6.21
CA GLU A 70 13.35 -8.29 -6.31
C GLU A 70 12.49 -7.15 -5.77
N VAL A 71 11.25 -7.02 -6.22
CA VAL A 71 10.32 -5.98 -5.76
C VAL A 71 10.12 -6.07 -4.24
N LEU A 72 9.93 -7.28 -3.71
CA LEU A 72 9.83 -7.53 -2.27
C LEU A 72 11.10 -7.15 -1.50
N ALA A 73 12.29 -7.38 -2.07
CA ALA A 73 13.56 -7.00 -1.45
C ALA A 73 13.70 -5.48 -1.27
N HIS A 74 13.05 -4.68 -2.12
CA HIS A 74 12.97 -3.23 -1.96
C HIS A 74 11.94 -2.79 -0.91
N GLY A 75 10.91 -3.60 -0.66
CA GLY A 75 9.82 -3.34 0.29
C GLY A 75 10.20 -3.52 1.75
N LYS A 76 11.24 -2.81 2.22
CA LYS A 76 11.77 -2.93 3.60
C LYS A 76 10.80 -2.50 4.70
N ARG A 77 9.74 -1.78 4.33
CA ARG A 77 8.68 -1.26 5.24
C ARG A 77 7.36 -2.00 5.11
N LEU A 78 7.31 -3.03 4.26
CA LEU A 78 6.12 -3.85 4.10
C LEU A 78 5.83 -4.59 5.40
N ILE A 79 4.57 -4.50 5.83
CA ILE A 79 4.04 -5.26 6.95
C ILE A 79 3.48 -6.55 6.34
N ALA A 80 4.06 -7.70 6.68
CA ALA A 80 3.66 -9.03 6.21
C ALA A 80 2.88 -9.79 7.29
#